data_AF-A0A371GDK2-F1
#
_entry.id   AF-A0A371GDK2-F1
#
_cell.length_a   1.000
_cell.length_b   1.000
_cell.length_c   1.000
_cell.angle_alpha   90.00
_cell.angle_beta   90.00
_cell.angle_gamma   90.00
#
_symmetry.space_group_name_H-M   'P 1'
#
loop_
_entity.id
_entity.type
_entity.pdbx_description
1 polymer ?
#
loop_
_entity_poly.entity_id
_entity_poly.type
_entity_poly.pdbx_seq_one_letter_code
_entity_poly.pdbx_strand_id
1 'polypeptide(L)' 'MISTSLTKPESMSDEEWDFEHQQFKEGTSPSDHLNEFQGIIDQMSRMGIKFEDEILGLLLLNSLPES' A
#
# COMPACT_ATOMS: atom_id res chain seq x y z
N MET A 1 22.93 -5.81 15.06
CA MET A 1 21.66 -5.08 14.85
C MET A 1 20.59 -5.91 15.53
N ILE A 2 19.97 -5.39 16.59
CA ILE A 2 18.97 -6.13 17.36
C ILE A 2 17.62 -5.79 16.71
N SER A 3 17.00 -6.76 16.06
CA SER A 3 15.61 -6.62 15.60
C SER A 3 14.72 -6.77 16.83
N THR A 4 14.16 -5.67 17.31
CA THR A 4 13.18 -5.72 18.41
C THR A 4 11.79 -5.87 17.80
N SER A 5 11.26 -7.09 17.81
CA SER A 5 9.84 -7.33 17.53
C SER A 5 9.01 -6.69 18.65
N LEU A 6 8.22 -5.68 18.34
CA LEU A 6 7.36 -5.01 19.34
C LEU A 6 6.19 -5.95 19.68
N THR A 7 6.18 -6.49 20.90
CA THR A 7 5.14 -7.40 21.39
C THR A 7 4.05 -6.64 22.15
N LYS A 8 2.78 -6.96 21.92
CA LYS A 8 1.62 -6.39 22.61
C LYS A 8 1.76 -6.54 24.14
N PRO A 9 1.72 -5.45 24.92
CA PRO A 9 1.77 -5.52 26.37
C PRO A 9 0.45 -6.08 26.93
N GLU A 10 0.53 -6.92 27.97
CA GLU A 10 -0.64 -7.58 28.58
C GLU A 10 -1.65 -6.63 29.22
N SER A 11 -1.22 -5.39 29.53
CA SER A 11 -2.10 -4.35 30.09
C SER A 11 -2.98 -3.67 29.04
N MET A 12 -2.78 -3.97 27.75
CA MET A 12 -3.44 -3.32 26.64
C MET A 12 -4.50 -4.25 26.06
N SER A 13 -5.73 -3.76 25.96
CA SER A 13 -6.82 -4.52 25.33
C SER A 13 -6.53 -4.71 23.85
N ASP A 14 -7.16 -5.72 23.24
CA ASP A 14 -7.03 -5.96 21.81
C ASP A 14 -7.56 -4.77 21.02
N GLU A 15 -8.63 -4.12 21.47
CA GLU A 15 -9.20 -2.94 20.83
C GLU A 15 -8.30 -1.71 20.95
N GLU A 16 -7.63 -1.52 22.09
CA GLU A 16 -6.71 -0.40 22.31
C GLU A 16 -5.38 -0.64 21.56
N TRP A 17 -4.92 -1.88 21.51
CA TRP A 17 -3.78 -2.29 20.68
C TRP A 17 -4.09 -2.12 19.20
N ASP A 18 -5.28 -2.53 18.76
CA ASP A 18 -5.76 -2.34 17.38
C ASP A 18 -6.00 -0.87 17.05
N PHE A 19 -6.20 0.00 18.05
CA PHE A 19 -6.36 1.45 17.90
C PHE A 19 -4.99 2.17 17.83
N GLU A 20 -4.05 1.83 18.70
CA GLU A 20 -2.69 2.41 18.72
C GLU A 20 -1.80 1.86 17.58
N HIS A 21 -2.05 0.60 17.15
CA HIS A 21 -1.48 0.03 15.92
C HIS A 21 -2.38 0.17 14.70
N GLN A 22 -3.45 0.97 14.81
CA GLN A 22 -4.23 1.44 13.66
C GLN A 22 -3.53 2.54 12.85
N GLN A 23 -2.20 2.62 12.93
CA GLN A 23 -1.37 3.42 12.03
C GLN A 23 -1.31 2.82 10.60
N PHE A 24 -2.41 2.22 10.17
CA PHE A 24 -2.72 1.83 8.79
C PHE A 24 -4.23 2.02 8.50
N LYS A 25 -4.78 3.15 8.93
CA LYS A 25 -5.96 3.74 8.29
C LYS A 25 -5.79 5.25 8.10
N GLU A 26 -4.89 5.59 7.18
CA GLU A 26 -5.01 6.80 6.38
C GLU A 26 -5.10 6.37 4.90
N GLY A 27 -6.33 6.09 4.48
CA GLY A 27 -6.77 5.98 3.08
C GLY A 27 -6.45 4.70 2.30
N THR A 28 -5.17 4.46 2.03
CA THR A 28 -4.69 3.39 1.16
C THR A 28 -3.23 3.19 1.48
N SER A 29 -2.84 1.99 1.92
CA SER A 29 -1.42 1.72 2.08
C SER A 29 -0.72 1.84 0.71
N PRO A 30 0.57 2.17 0.65
CA PRO A 30 1.31 2.15 -0.61
C PRO A 30 1.18 0.81 -1.35
N SER A 31 1.05 -0.30 -0.61
CA SER A 31 0.75 -1.62 -1.15
C SER A 31 -0.65 -1.74 -1.76
N ASP A 32 -1.68 -1.19 -1.13
CA ASP A 32 -3.04 -1.21 -1.68
C ASP A 32 -3.12 -0.40 -2.98
N HIS A 33 -2.47 0.77 -3.00
CA HIS A 33 -2.35 1.60 -4.19
C HIS A 33 -1.64 0.88 -5.34
N LEU A 34 -0.52 0.22 -5.07
CA LEU A 34 0.20 -0.58 -6.07
C LEU A 34 -0.65 -1.75 -6.59
N ASN A 35 -1.44 -2.39 -5.71
CA ASN A 35 -2.31 -3.49 -6.10
C ASN A 35 -3.47 -3.01 -7.00
N GLU A 36 -4.06 -1.86 -6.69
CA GLU A 36 -5.08 -1.24 -7.55
C GLU A 36 -4.50 -0.81 -8.90
N PHE A 37 -3.34 -0.14 -8.88
CA PHE A 37 -2.62 0.27 -10.08
C PHE A 37 -2.29 -0.93 -10.98
N GLN A 38 -1.77 -2.02 -10.41
CA GLN A 38 -1.49 -3.25 -11.16
C GLN A 38 -2.78 -3.84 -11.78
N GLY A 39 -3.90 -3.82 -11.05
CA GLY A 39 -5.19 -4.27 -11.57
C GLY A 39 -5.67 -3.46 -12.79
N ILE A 40 -5.33 -2.17 -12.87
CA ILE A 40 -5.62 -1.31 -14.02
C ILE A 40 -4.67 -1.64 -15.20
N ILE A 41 -3.37 -1.81 -14.94
CA ILE A 41 -2.39 -2.19 -15.96
C ILE A 41 -2.72 -3.56 -16.57
N ASP A 42 -3.12 -4.53 -15.75
CA ASP A 42 -3.52 -5.86 -16.20
C ASP A 42 -4.74 -5.82 -17.12
N GLN A 43 -5.72 -4.96 -16.82
CA GLN A 43 -6.89 -4.76 -17.67
C GLN A 43 -6.51 -4.15 -19.02
N MET A 44 -5.66 -3.13 -19.04
CA MET A 44 -5.17 -2.52 -20.28
C MET A 44 -4.36 -3.53 -21.13
N SER A 45 -3.52 -4.34 -20.49
CA SER A 45 -2.78 -5.42 -21.14
C SER A 45 -3.71 -6.45 -21.79
N ARG A 46 -4.81 -6.82 -21.12
CA ARG A 46 -5.86 -7.69 -21.71
C ARG A 46 -6.56 -7.07 -22.92
N MET A 47 -6.62 -5.74 -23.00
CA MET A 47 -7.11 -5.01 -24.17
C MET A 47 -6.06 -4.87 -25.28
N GLY A 48 -4.86 -5.42 -25.11
CA GLY A 48 -3.75 -5.32 -26.06
C GLY A 48 -2.96 -4.01 -25.96
N ILE A 49 -3.25 -3.17 -24.95
CA ILE A 49 -2.51 -1.94 -24.69
C ILE A 49 -1.32 -2.28 -23.78
N LYS A 50 -0.11 -1.96 -24.24
CA LYS A 50 1.13 -2.18 -23.48
C LYS A 50 1.88 -0.86 -23.35
N PHE A 51 2.50 -0.67 -22.20
CA PHE A 51 3.32 0.50 -21.89
C PHE A 51 4.77 0.07 -21.71
N GLU A 52 5.69 0.94 -22.08
CA GLU A 52 7.12 0.79 -21.74
C GLU A 52 7.33 1.09 -20.24
N ASP A 53 8.41 0.55 -19.67
CA ASP A 53 8.66 0.62 -18.22
C ASP A 53 8.80 2.08 -17.73
N GLU A 54 9.38 2.97 -18.55
CA GLU A 54 9.50 4.40 -18.27
C GLU A 54 8.12 5.06 -18.19
N ILE A 55 7.19 4.65 -19.06
CA ILE A 55 5.82 5.18 -19.07
C ILE A 55 5.03 4.67 -17.86
N LEU A 56 5.21 3.39 -17.50
CA LEU A 56 4.61 2.82 -16.28
C LEU A 56 5.08 3.55 -15.02
N GLY A 57 6.38 3.84 -14.92
CA GLY A 57 6.96 4.58 -13.79
C GLY A 57 6.38 5.99 -13.67
N LEU A 58 6.22 6.71 -14.79
CA LEU A 58 5.60 8.03 -14.79
C LEU A 58 4.12 7.98 -14.38
N LEU A 59 3.35 7.03 -14.91
CA LEU A 59 1.94 6.86 -14.56
C LEU A 59 1.75 6.54 -13.07
N LEU A 60 2.60 5.68 -12.52
CA LEU A 60 2.58 5.36 -11.09
C LEU A 60 2.81 6.62 -10.25
N LEU A 61 3.86 7.39 -10.53
CA LEU A 61 4.18 8.62 -9.80
C LEU A 61 3.05 9.66 -9.85
N ASN A 62 2.36 9.79 -10.98
CA ASN A 62 1.22 10.71 -11.13
C ASN A 62 -0.04 10.22 -10.40
N SER A 63 -0.12 8.94 -10.02
CA SER A 63 -1.29 8.36 -9.36
C SER A 63 -1.18 8.32 -7.84
N LEU A 64 0.00 8.64 -7.27
CA LEU A 64 0.20 8.59 -5.83
C LEU A 64 -0.74 9.59 -5.13
N PRO A 65 -1.36 9.20 -4.01
CA PRO A 65 -2.17 10.14 -3.23
C PRO A 65 -1.30 11.28 -2.69
N GLU A 66 -1.86 12.49 -2.67
CA GLU A 66 -1.24 13.64 -2.01
C GLU A 66 -1.17 13.35 -0.50
N SER A 67 -0.01 13.62 0.11
CA SER A 67 0.34 13.30 1.50
C SER A 67 -0.33 14.21 2.53
#